data_AF-A0A251SQ32-F1
#
_entry.id   AF-A0A251SQ32-F1
#
_cell.length_a   1.000
_cell.length_b   1.000
_cell.length_c   1.000
_cell.angle_alpha   90.00
_cell.angle_beta   90.00
_cell.angle_gamma   90.00
#
_symmetry.space_group_name_H-M   'P 1'
#
loop_
_entity.id
_entity.type
_entity.pdbx_description
1 polymer ?
#
loop_
_entity_poly.entity_id
_entity_poly.type
_entity_poly.pdbx_seq_one_letter_code
_entity_poly.pdbx_strand_id
1 'polypeptide(L)'
;MKSNEISPFDTRPFRRLSNSSKGDAENQAIDSRGKLPLLYEDDDRSGNRSKASDGFTFATDNHQVHTFDALFLDTTPPLRSYEHKMQELADIESQYSELINKQQTRAHQGPVQHEASGPKISTEAVIRLGGERFIQSCSSTSSIVSHPYGSSFSGLSDQEVKDVQLIENLLLSAEKVTHQQFEQSIKLLDWCDVMSCSSGNPIQRLVHYFSKALREKVDKETGRVSSCGSGKKDVEDLVRRVVSSNATAPLLYEKSPLFQAGCFSGVQALVDGVSGSKNVHVIDLSIKQGTHCTILMQALVSQQNCPIEHLKITSVGTTSKQKIEQTGDWLKSFAESINLSFSYNAVIVEDMLDFNKDHLELDPDEALGVYTSYGLWGMIGQQDRLDSLMNVIKSINPCVMVVSEAAANLNSPNFVNRFIEGLFYYGAMFDSFEECLGREDENRTITESMYFAKGINNVVASEGTERVIRHVHINVWRKFFARFGMKEIELSMSSLYQANLVAGKFSNGSCCTFDRDGESLVIGWKGTPIEYVTAWKFS
;
A
#
# COMPACT_ATOMS: atom_id res chain seq x y z
N MET A 1 38.15 12.88 24.31
CA MET A 1 37.53 12.92 22.97
C MET A 1 36.20 12.21 23.08
N LYS A 2 35.09 12.96 23.09
CA LYS A 2 33.73 12.40 23.20
C LYS A 2 33.18 12.20 21.78
N SER A 3 32.82 10.97 21.45
CA SER A 3 32.10 10.61 20.23
C SER A 3 30.63 11.02 20.38
N ASN A 4 30.19 11.96 19.55
CA ASN A 4 28.78 12.28 19.36
C ASN A 4 28.12 11.11 18.60
N GLU A 5 27.41 10.23 19.30
CA GLU A 5 26.48 9.30 18.67
C GLU A 5 25.22 10.07 18.26
N ILE A 6 25.08 10.31 16.96
CA ILE A 6 23.87 10.83 16.33
C ILE A 6 22.92 9.65 16.18
N SER A 7 21.66 9.82 16.59
CA SER A 7 20.60 8.80 16.42
C SER A 7 20.50 8.37 14.94
N PRO A 8 20.40 7.06 14.64
CA PRO A 8 20.18 6.52 13.30
C PRO A 8 18.73 6.71 12.83
N PHE A 9 17.83 7.22 13.67
CA PHE A 9 16.50 7.67 13.24
C PHE A 9 16.68 8.95 12.44
N ASP A 10 16.26 8.92 11.17
CA ASP A 10 16.08 10.17 10.44
C ASP A 10 15.00 10.99 11.17
N THR A 11 15.42 12.08 11.79
CA THR A 11 14.54 13.02 12.50
C THR A 11 13.91 14.03 11.54
N ARG A 12 14.30 14.06 10.25
CA ARG A 12 13.74 14.96 9.22
C ARG A 12 12.23 14.79 8.96
N PRO A 13 11.64 13.58 8.97
CA PRO A 13 10.20 13.37 9.11
C PRO A 13 9.47 14.29 10.08
N PHE A 14 10.13 14.62 11.20
CA PHE A 14 9.52 15.32 12.33
C PHE A 14 10.12 16.70 12.60
N ARG A 15 11.26 17.05 12.00
CA ARG A 15 11.95 18.34 12.16
C ARG A 15 11.41 19.48 11.30
N ARG A 16 10.56 19.23 10.30
CA ARG A 16 9.93 20.32 9.51
C ARG A 16 8.80 21.05 10.26
N LEU A 17 8.46 20.61 11.46
CA LEU A 17 7.44 21.22 12.31
C LEU A 17 7.96 22.37 13.21
N SER A 18 9.27 22.67 13.24
CA SER A 18 9.81 23.65 14.21
C SER A 18 10.22 25.02 13.65
N ASN A 19 10.07 25.30 12.35
CA ASN A 19 10.54 26.56 11.74
C ASN A 19 9.48 27.34 10.93
N SER A 20 8.21 27.31 11.32
CA SER A 20 7.18 28.20 10.74
C SER A 20 6.45 29.08 11.77
N SER A 21 7.08 29.39 12.91
CA SER A 21 6.62 30.53 13.72
C SER A 21 7.78 31.42 14.13
N LYS A 22 7.99 32.47 13.33
CA LYS A 22 8.30 33.83 13.82
C LYS A 22 8.55 34.75 12.62
N GLY A 23 7.65 35.71 12.46
CA GLY A 23 7.93 36.93 11.73
C GLY A 23 6.75 37.44 10.91
N ASP A 24 5.63 37.78 11.55
CA ASP A 24 4.73 38.79 11.00
C ASP A 24 4.85 40.06 11.82
N ALA A 25 5.24 41.15 11.16
CA ALA A 25 4.84 42.50 11.53
C ALA A 25 4.97 43.45 10.32
N GLU A 26 3.79 43.80 9.81
CA GLU A 26 3.37 45.14 9.38
C GLU A 26 3.57 45.62 7.93
N ASN A 27 2.39 45.95 7.36
CA ASN A 27 2.05 47.14 6.56
C ASN A 27 2.54 47.22 5.10
N GLN A 28 1.64 47.11 4.12
CA GLN A 28 0.76 48.18 3.62
C GLN A 28 0.05 47.77 2.31
N ALA A 29 -1.16 48.30 2.13
CA ALA A 29 -2.02 48.18 0.96
C ALA A 29 -1.39 48.76 -0.33
N ILE A 30 -1.85 48.33 -1.52
CA ILE A 30 -2.55 49.16 -2.52
C ILE A 30 -2.84 48.36 -3.81
N ASP A 31 -4.03 48.67 -4.32
CA ASP A 31 -4.73 48.38 -5.57
C ASP A 31 -3.93 48.26 -6.91
N SER A 32 -4.61 47.60 -7.85
CA SER A 32 -4.73 47.91 -9.29
C SER A 32 -3.96 47.10 -10.35
N ARG A 33 -4.77 46.43 -11.19
CA ARG A 33 -4.73 46.33 -12.67
C ARG A 33 -3.38 46.13 -13.38
N GLY A 34 -3.32 45.03 -14.13
CA GLY A 34 -3.07 45.12 -15.58
C GLY A 34 -1.95 44.26 -16.18
N LYS A 35 -2.36 43.53 -17.23
CA LYS A 35 -1.62 43.19 -18.46
C LYS A 35 -0.51 42.10 -18.44
N LEU A 36 -0.76 41.10 -19.30
CA LEU A 36 0.18 40.31 -20.10
C LEU A 36 1.36 41.13 -20.65
N PRO A 37 2.50 40.47 -20.95
CA PRO A 37 2.77 40.21 -22.36
C PRO A 37 3.40 38.83 -22.68
N LEU A 38 2.99 38.32 -23.84
CA LEU A 38 3.76 37.47 -24.74
C LEU A 38 5.05 38.18 -25.17
N LEU A 39 6.13 37.45 -25.44
CA LEU A 39 7.00 37.67 -26.60
C LEU A 39 7.92 36.44 -26.81
N TYR A 40 7.87 35.92 -28.05
CA TYR A 40 8.85 35.03 -28.68
C TYR A 40 10.18 35.77 -28.90
N GLU A 41 11.28 35.03 -29.01
CA GLU A 41 12.17 35.13 -30.18
C GLU A 41 13.12 33.93 -30.26
N ASP A 42 13.08 33.29 -31.43
CA ASP A 42 14.07 32.34 -31.97
C ASP A 42 15.36 33.10 -32.34
N ASP A 43 16.51 32.41 -32.27
CA ASP A 43 17.58 32.69 -33.24
C ASP A 43 18.45 31.45 -33.47
N ASP A 44 18.38 30.97 -34.71
CA ASP A 44 19.19 29.92 -35.32
C ASP A 44 20.36 30.59 -36.06
N ARG A 45 21.60 30.13 -35.90
CA ARG A 45 22.60 30.16 -36.98
C ARG A 45 23.83 29.29 -36.75
N SER A 46 24.20 28.66 -37.85
CA SER A 46 25.18 27.61 -38.10
C SER A 46 26.60 28.13 -38.42
N GLY A 47 27.63 27.25 -38.33
CA GLY A 47 28.87 27.45 -39.10
C GLY A 47 30.20 26.83 -38.63
N ASN A 48 30.41 25.53 -38.90
CA ASN A 48 31.61 24.86 -39.46
C ASN A 48 33.07 24.95 -38.89
N ARG A 49 33.65 23.72 -38.71
CA ARG A 49 35.03 23.19 -39.06
C ARG A 49 36.29 23.82 -38.41
N SER A 50 37.38 23.13 -38.03
CA SER A 50 37.83 21.73 -38.05
C SER A 50 39.26 21.58 -37.43
N LYS A 51 39.58 20.38 -36.90
CA LYS A 51 40.88 19.65 -36.81
C LYS A 51 41.97 20.03 -35.76
N ALA A 52 42.31 19.02 -34.93
CA ALA A 52 43.62 18.32 -34.77
C ALA A 52 43.72 17.76 -33.33
N SER A 53 43.45 16.46 -33.10
CA SER A 53 44.41 15.35 -32.99
C SER A 53 45.38 15.45 -31.80
N ASP A 54 45.16 14.63 -30.77
CA ASP A 54 46.18 13.72 -30.25
C ASP A 54 45.49 12.54 -29.56
N GLY A 55 45.89 11.33 -29.96
CA GLY A 55 45.25 10.09 -29.57
C GLY A 55 45.82 9.49 -28.30
N PHE A 56 44.99 8.72 -27.60
CA PHE A 56 45.43 7.51 -26.90
C PHE A 56 44.32 6.46 -26.96
N THR A 57 44.77 5.24 -27.17
CA THR A 57 44.08 4.01 -27.54
C THR A 57 43.19 3.42 -26.44
N PHE A 58 42.06 2.88 -26.91
CA PHE A 58 41.18 1.83 -26.38
C PHE A 58 41.58 1.15 -25.05
N ALA A 59 40.71 1.34 -24.05
CA ALA A 59 40.31 0.29 -23.12
C ALA A 59 38.78 0.37 -22.96
N THR A 60 38.09 -0.65 -23.45
CA THR A 60 36.65 -0.84 -23.29
C THR A 60 36.36 -1.35 -21.88
N ASP A 61 36.01 -0.46 -20.96
CA ASP A 61 35.38 -0.85 -19.69
C ASP A 61 33.89 -0.57 -19.79
N ASN A 62 33.18 -1.53 -20.37
CA ASN A 62 31.75 -1.56 -20.47
C ASN A 62 31.18 -2.44 -19.35
N HIS A 63 31.26 -1.99 -18.09
CA HIS A 63 30.58 -2.63 -16.94
C HIS A 63 30.03 -1.57 -15.98
N GLN A 64 29.04 -0.80 -16.44
CA GLN A 64 28.02 -0.27 -15.53
C GLN A 64 26.88 -1.29 -15.46
N VAL A 65 27.07 -2.30 -14.62
CA VAL A 65 25.96 -3.08 -14.08
C VAL A 65 25.23 -2.13 -13.12
N HIS A 66 24.24 -1.40 -13.61
CA HIS A 66 23.19 -0.89 -12.74
C HIS A 66 22.50 -2.12 -12.14
N THR A 67 22.91 -2.52 -10.94
CA THR A 67 22.31 -3.64 -10.21
C THR A 67 20.83 -3.36 -10.02
N PHE A 68 20.00 -4.24 -10.59
CA PHE A 68 18.54 -4.20 -10.60
C PHE A 68 17.93 -4.07 -9.19
N ASP A 69 18.68 -4.49 -8.16
CA ASP A 69 18.40 -4.21 -6.75
C ASP A 69 18.08 -2.74 -6.47
N ALA A 70 18.77 -1.78 -7.12
CA ALA A 70 18.58 -0.36 -6.85
C ALA A 70 17.18 0.17 -7.20
N LEU A 71 16.45 -0.50 -8.11
CA LEU A 71 15.11 -0.06 -8.52
C LEU A 71 14.06 -0.36 -7.44
N PHE A 72 14.16 -1.53 -6.81
CA PHE A 72 13.23 -1.99 -5.77
C PHE A 72 13.67 -1.63 -4.35
N LEU A 73 14.93 -1.24 -4.18
CA LEU A 73 15.45 -0.60 -2.96
C LEU A 73 15.04 0.88 -2.99
N ASP A 74 13.77 1.17 -2.67
CA ASP A 74 13.29 2.53 -2.61
C ASP A 74 13.95 3.28 -1.43
N THR A 75 14.69 4.35 -1.75
CA THR A 75 15.32 5.27 -0.79
C THR A 75 14.52 6.55 -0.58
N THR A 76 13.34 6.65 -1.22
CA THR A 76 12.44 7.79 -1.07
C THR A 76 11.94 7.85 0.38
N PRO A 77 12.12 8.99 1.09
CA PRO A 77 11.61 9.12 2.44
C PRO A 77 10.08 9.06 2.43
N PRO A 78 9.45 8.39 3.42
CA PRO A 78 8.02 8.00 3.39
C PRO A 78 7.00 9.17 3.33
N LEU A 79 7.42 10.43 3.37
CA LEU A 79 6.58 11.55 3.80
C LEU A 79 6.31 12.65 2.76
N ARG A 80 6.96 12.65 1.58
CA ARG A 80 6.82 13.78 0.64
C ARG A 80 5.42 13.93 0.02
N SER A 81 4.68 12.83 -0.15
CA SER A 81 3.30 12.85 -0.67
C SER A 81 2.29 13.27 0.42
N TYR A 82 2.57 12.90 1.67
CA TYR A 82 1.75 13.22 2.84
C TYR A 82 1.83 14.70 3.27
N GLU A 83 2.97 15.38 3.06
CA GLU A 83 3.13 16.79 3.43
C GLU A 83 2.09 17.70 2.74
N HIS A 84 1.71 17.42 1.50
CA HIS A 84 0.73 18.21 0.75
C HIS A 84 -0.72 17.96 1.21
N LYS A 85 -1.07 16.70 1.54
CA LYS A 85 -2.40 16.33 2.06
C LYS A 85 -2.62 16.74 3.51
N MET A 86 -1.56 16.82 4.32
CA MET A 86 -1.62 17.26 5.72
C MET A 86 -1.92 18.75 5.85
N GLN A 87 -1.47 19.57 4.90
CA GLN A 87 -1.82 20.99 4.85
C GLN A 87 -3.31 21.18 4.55
N GLU A 88 -3.85 20.38 3.62
CA GLU A 88 -5.25 20.41 3.21
C GLU A 88 -6.19 19.89 4.33
N LEU A 89 -5.78 18.87 5.08
CA LEU A 89 -6.51 18.38 6.27
C LEU A 89 -6.49 19.39 7.42
N ALA A 90 -5.37 20.08 7.66
CA ALA A 90 -5.31 21.15 8.65
C ALA A 90 -6.22 22.34 8.29
N ASP A 91 -6.33 22.67 6.99
CA ASP A 91 -7.23 23.71 6.50
C ASP A 91 -8.71 23.30 6.64
N ILE A 92 -9.05 22.02 6.45
CA ILE A 92 -10.40 21.47 6.64
C ILE A 92 -10.79 21.42 8.13
N GLU A 93 -9.89 20.98 9.01
CA GLU A 93 -10.12 20.96 10.47
C GLU A 93 -10.29 22.38 11.06
N SER A 94 -9.54 23.35 10.53
CA SER A 94 -9.70 24.76 10.87
C SER A 94 -11.08 25.30 10.45
N GLN A 95 -11.52 24.98 9.23
CA GLN A 95 -12.85 25.39 8.72
C GLN A 95 -14.00 24.74 9.49
N TYR A 96 -13.85 23.46 9.89
CA TYR A 96 -14.85 22.74 10.69
C TYR A 96 -14.96 23.29 12.12
N SER A 97 -13.83 23.69 12.71
CA SER A 97 -13.77 24.30 14.04
C SER A 97 -14.42 25.70 14.09
N GLU A 98 -14.30 26.49 13.01
CA GLU A 98 -14.98 27.79 12.91
C GLU A 98 -16.51 27.67 12.77
N LEU A 99 -17.00 26.64 12.07
CA LEU A 99 -18.44 26.36 11.90
C LEU A 99 -19.11 25.96 13.22
N ILE A 100 -18.43 25.16 14.05
CA ILE A 100 -18.92 24.72 15.37
C ILE A 100 -18.93 25.90 16.37
N ASN A 101 -17.89 26.73 16.37
CA ASN A 101 -17.81 27.90 17.26
C ASN A 101 -18.88 28.97 16.94
N LYS A 102 -19.29 29.12 15.68
CA LYS A 102 -20.40 30.01 15.28
C LYS A 102 -21.78 29.51 15.69
N GLN A 103 -21.97 28.20 15.88
CA GLN A 103 -23.25 27.64 16.35
C GLN A 103 -23.37 27.67 17.88
N GLN A 104 -22.26 27.58 18.61
CA GLN A 104 -22.24 27.60 20.08
C GLN A 104 -22.49 28.98 20.70
N THR A 105 -22.36 30.08 19.95
CA THR A 105 -22.67 31.43 20.47
C THR A 105 -24.17 31.77 20.52
N ARG A 106 -25.06 30.84 20.15
CA ARG A 106 -26.52 31.08 20.08
C ARG A 106 -27.40 30.30 21.06
N ALA A 107 -26.87 29.46 21.94
CA ALA A 107 -27.71 28.70 22.86
C ALA A 107 -27.13 28.65 24.28
N HIS A 108 -27.62 29.56 25.14
CA HIS A 108 -27.60 29.39 26.58
C HIS A 108 -29.02 29.07 27.05
N GLN A 109 -29.23 27.87 27.60
CA GLN A 109 -29.96 27.59 28.86
C GLN A 109 -30.29 26.10 29.04
N GLY A 110 -30.01 25.56 30.23
CA GLY A 110 -30.62 24.35 30.79
C GLY A 110 -29.66 23.17 31.02
N PRO A 111 -29.60 22.57 32.24
CA PRO A 111 -28.70 21.45 32.52
C PRO A 111 -29.34 20.12 32.13
N VAL A 112 -28.69 19.37 31.25
CA VAL A 112 -28.96 17.95 31.02
C VAL A 112 -27.65 17.20 31.23
N GLN A 113 -27.65 16.25 32.16
CA GLN A 113 -26.57 15.29 32.30
C GLN A 113 -26.59 14.36 31.10
N HIS A 114 -25.66 14.57 30.17
CA HIS A 114 -25.22 13.57 29.21
C HIS A 114 -23.75 13.26 29.52
N GLU A 115 -23.42 11.98 29.70
CA GLU A 115 -22.04 11.51 29.62
C GLU A 115 -21.51 11.88 28.22
N ALA A 116 -20.68 12.92 28.19
CA ALA A 116 -20.06 13.39 26.96
C ALA A 116 -18.90 12.44 26.62
N SER A 117 -19.17 11.35 25.90
CA SER A 117 -18.09 10.72 25.13
C SER A 117 -17.80 11.63 23.94
N GLY A 118 -16.71 12.39 24.01
CA GLY A 118 -16.18 13.08 22.83
C GLY A 118 -15.88 12.07 21.70
N PRO A 119 -15.70 12.55 20.45
CA PRO A 119 -15.31 11.67 19.36
C PRO A 119 -13.99 10.97 19.70
N LYS A 120 -14.03 9.64 19.75
CA LYS A 120 -12.87 8.77 19.96
C LYS A 120 -11.81 9.09 18.90
N ILE A 121 -10.56 9.25 19.33
CA ILE A 121 -9.45 9.53 18.41
C ILE A 121 -9.22 8.34 17.45
N SER A 122 -8.78 8.62 16.22
CA SER A 122 -8.52 7.58 15.22
C SER A 122 -7.25 6.78 15.55
N THR A 123 -7.20 5.53 15.08
CA THR A 123 -6.00 4.68 15.20
C THR A 123 -4.76 5.35 14.62
N GLU A 124 -4.88 6.03 13.47
CA GLU A 124 -3.78 6.79 12.89
C GLU A 124 -3.30 7.92 13.81
N ALA A 125 -4.21 8.68 14.41
CA ALA A 125 -3.85 9.78 15.29
C ALA A 125 -3.21 9.29 16.60
N VAL A 126 -3.62 8.13 17.15
CA VAL A 126 -2.87 7.49 18.26
C VAL A 126 -1.44 7.14 17.85
N ILE A 127 -1.25 6.57 16.65
CA ILE A 127 0.09 6.24 16.15
C ILE A 127 0.94 7.50 16.02
N ARG A 128 0.38 8.59 15.48
CA ARG A 128 1.06 9.90 15.36
C ARG A 128 1.47 10.46 16.72
N LEU A 129 0.55 10.50 17.68
CA LEU A 129 0.84 10.97 19.04
C LEU A 129 1.92 10.13 19.74
N GLY A 130 1.88 8.80 19.57
CA GLY A 130 2.93 7.91 20.08
C GLY A 130 4.29 8.18 19.44
N GLY A 131 4.31 8.48 18.14
CA GLY A 131 5.50 8.93 17.42
C GLY A 131 6.06 10.25 17.94
N GLU A 132 5.21 11.26 18.13
CA GLU A 132 5.59 12.56 18.71
C GLU A 132 6.25 12.40 20.09
N ARG A 133 5.66 11.57 20.94
CA ARG A 133 6.18 11.25 22.28
C ARG A 133 7.53 10.57 22.21
N PHE A 134 7.69 9.59 21.32
CA PHE A 134 8.98 8.94 21.06
C PHE A 134 10.07 9.97 20.71
N ILE A 135 9.79 10.93 19.84
CA ILE A 135 10.77 11.94 19.43
C ILE A 135 11.16 12.88 20.58
N GLN A 136 10.19 13.26 21.41
CA GLN A 136 10.44 14.06 22.61
C GLN A 136 11.35 13.30 23.59
N SER A 137 11.09 11.99 23.78
CA SER A 137 11.87 11.10 24.63
C SER A 137 13.32 10.96 24.12
N CYS A 138 13.54 10.85 22.80
CA CYS A 138 14.89 10.77 22.21
C CYS A 138 15.68 12.09 22.24
N SER A 139 15.00 13.24 22.24
CA SER A 139 15.63 14.58 22.17
C SER A 139 16.19 15.08 23.52
N SER A 140 15.97 14.34 24.61
CA SER A 140 16.25 14.78 25.97
C SER A 140 17.73 14.77 26.40
N THR A 141 18.69 14.86 25.47
CA THR A 141 20.13 15.08 25.78
C THR A 141 20.63 16.51 25.57
N SER A 142 19.81 17.49 25.16
CA SER A 142 20.22 18.90 25.16
C SER A 142 19.03 19.87 25.18
N SER A 143 19.00 20.72 26.21
CA SER A 143 18.10 21.87 26.44
C SER A 143 16.61 21.55 26.68
N ILE A 144 16.21 21.71 27.95
CA ILE A 144 14.85 22.05 28.37
C ILE A 144 14.49 23.38 27.68
N VAL A 145 13.88 23.30 26.50
CA VAL A 145 12.97 24.34 26.03
C VAL A 145 11.58 23.75 26.21
N SER A 146 10.99 24.04 27.36
CA SER A 146 9.57 23.87 27.62
C SER A 146 8.79 24.64 26.57
N HIS A 147 8.41 23.97 25.48
CA HIS A 147 7.42 24.49 24.55
C HIS A 147 6.07 24.54 25.30
N PRO A 148 5.29 25.63 25.18
CA PRO A 148 3.97 25.74 25.82
C PRO A 148 2.91 24.78 25.24
N TYR A 149 3.28 23.96 24.25
CA TYR A 149 2.48 22.90 23.65
C TYR A 149 3.11 21.51 23.84
N GLY A 150 3.82 21.27 24.95
CA GLY A 150 4.05 19.88 25.37
C GLY A 150 2.68 19.22 25.47
N SER A 151 2.38 18.26 24.59
CA SER A 151 1.05 17.70 24.33
C SER A 151 0.35 17.36 25.64
N SER A 152 -0.46 18.28 26.12
CA SER A 152 -1.30 18.04 27.28
C SER A 152 -2.31 17.00 26.82
N PHE A 153 -2.34 15.82 27.42
CA PHE A 153 -3.37 14.79 27.19
C PHE A 153 -4.79 15.28 27.59
N SER A 154 -4.97 16.59 27.81
CA SER A 154 -6.25 17.23 28.06
C SER A 154 -7.20 16.91 26.91
N GLY A 155 -8.20 16.08 27.21
CA GLY A 155 -9.22 15.65 26.25
C GLY A 155 -9.11 14.18 25.82
N LEU A 156 -8.03 13.47 26.15
CA LEU A 156 -7.91 12.03 25.91
C LEU A 156 -8.42 11.23 27.10
N SER A 157 -9.10 10.14 26.82
CA SER A 157 -9.51 9.14 27.81
C SER A 157 -8.30 8.36 28.34
N ASP A 158 -8.44 7.76 29.52
CA ASP A 158 -7.40 6.91 30.12
C ASP A 158 -6.95 5.77 29.19
N GLN A 159 -7.87 5.24 28.38
CA GLN A 159 -7.53 4.19 27.40
C GLN A 159 -6.71 4.76 26.24
N GLU A 160 -7.07 5.91 25.70
CA GLU A 160 -6.32 6.55 24.61
C GLU A 160 -4.91 6.94 25.06
N VAL A 161 -4.74 7.41 26.31
CA VAL A 161 -3.41 7.67 26.88
C VAL A 161 -2.57 6.39 26.93
N LYS A 162 -3.15 5.26 27.36
CA LYS A 162 -2.46 3.96 27.37
C LYS A 162 -2.11 3.48 25.97
N ASP A 163 -2.99 3.69 25.00
CA ASP A 163 -2.76 3.32 23.61
C ASP A 163 -1.62 4.14 22.98
N VAL A 164 -1.54 5.45 23.29
CA VAL A 164 -0.39 6.30 22.90
C VAL A 164 0.91 5.79 23.53
N GLN A 165 0.89 5.41 24.81
CA GLN A 165 2.05 4.85 25.50
C GLN A 165 2.48 3.49 24.92
N LEU A 166 1.54 2.66 24.45
CA LEU A 166 1.84 1.40 23.75
C LEU A 166 2.65 1.66 22.48
N ILE A 167 2.25 2.63 21.66
CA ILE A 167 2.99 2.99 20.46
C ILE A 167 4.36 3.59 20.81
N GLU A 168 4.42 4.49 21.78
CA GLU A 168 5.69 5.10 22.25
C GLU A 168 6.70 4.02 22.68
N ASN A 169 6.29 3.08 23.54
CA ASN A 169 7.18 2.01 24.03
C ASN A 169 7.59 1.05 22.91
N LEU A 170 6.70 0.77 21.97
CA LEU A 170 7.01 -0.07 20.82
C LEU A 170 8.06 0.58 19.90
N LEU A 171 7.94 1.88 19.64
CA LEU A 171 8.93 2.65 18.86
C LEU A 171 10.27 2.75 19.59
N LEU A 172 10.27 3.03 20.90
CA LEU A 172 11.47 2.99 21.73
C LEU A 172 12.13 1.61 21.65
N SER A 173 11.36 0.53 21.70
CA SER A 173 11.92 -0.82 21.60
C SER A 173 12.58 -1.05 20.24
N ALA A 174 11.95 -0.66 19.14
CA ALA A 174 12.52 -0.76 17.81
C ALA A 174 13.82 0.06 17.67
N GLU A 175 13.91 1.22 18.33
CA GLU A 175 15.16 1.98 18.44
C GLU A 175 16.24 1.18 19.17
N LYS A 176 15.92 0.57 20.31
CA LYS A 176 16.88 -0.22 21.08
C LYS A 176 17.38 -1.42 20.28
N VAL A 177 16.52 -2.11 19.53
CA VAL A 177 16.95 -3.18 18.60
C VAL A 177 17.94 -2.65 17.56
N THR A 178 17.66 -1.50 16.96
CA THR A 178 18.55 -0.88 15.95
C THR A 178 19.95 -0.59 16.50
N HIS A 179 20.05 -0.26 17.80
CA HIS A 179 21.32 -0.03 18.50
C HIS A 179 21.90 -1.29 19.17
N GLN A 180 21.36 -2.48 18.90
CA GLN A 180 21.74 -3.75 19.54
C GLN A 180 21.60 -3.73 21.07
N GLN A 181 20.75 -2.86 21.61
CA GLN A 181 20.44 -2.75 23.03
C GLN A 181 19.31 -3.72 23.40
N PHE A 182 19.52 -5.01 23.11
CA PHE A 182 18.47 -6.05 23.16
C PHE A 182 17.83 -6.21 24.55
N GLU A 183 18.61 -6.18 25.63
CA GLU A 183 18.07 -6.28 26.99
C GLU A 183 17.14 -5.11 27.36
N GLN A 184 17.39 -3.90 26.83
CA GLN A 184 16.50 -2.76 27.03
C GLN A 184 15.24 -2.89 26.16
N SER A 185 15.40 -3.35 24.91
CA SER A 185 14.27 -3.65 24.02
C SER A 185 13.32 -4.67 24.66
N ILE A 186 13.84 -5.77 25.20
CA ILE A 186 13.03 -6.82 25.82
C ILE A 186 12.21 -6.28 27.00
N LYS A 187 12.77 -5.43 27.86
CA LYS A 187 12.03 -4.81 28.97
C LYS A 187 10.86 -3.93 28.50
N LEU A 188 11.06 -3.18 27.41
CA LEU A 188 9.99 -2.38 26.80
C LEU A 188 8.91 -3.28 26.20
N LEU A 189 9.31 -4.37 25.55
CA LEU A 189 8.38 -5.36 25.01
C LEU A 189 7.61 -6.10 26.10
N ASP A 190 8.21 -6.38 27.25
CA ASP A 190 7.52 -7.00 28.40
C ASP A 190 6.37 -6.12 28.87
N TRP A 191 6.58 -4.80 28.88
CA TRP A 191 5.51 -3.83 29.18
C TRP A 191 4.43 -3.83 28.09
N CYS A 192 4.82 -3.81 26.81
CA CYS A 192 3.87 -3.89 25.70
C CYS A 192 3.01 -5.16 25.75
N ASP A 193 3.58 -6.32 26.11
CA ASP A 193 2.84 -7.58 26.19
C ASP A 193 1.83 -7.61 27.34
N VAL A 194 2.13 -6.96 28.47
CA VAL A 194 1.18 -6.82 29.58
C VAL A 194 0.02 -5.90 29.22
N MET A 195 0.26 -4.89 28.38
CA MET A 195 -0.70 -3.83 28.07
C MET A 195 -1.46 -4.01 26.75
N SER A 196 -1.03 -4.97 25.92
CA SER A 196 -1.62 -5.28 24.62
C SER A 196 -2.29 -6.66 24.61
N CYS A 197 -3.25 -6.87 23.71
CA CYS A 197 -4.01 -8.12 23.62
C CYS A 197 -4.50 -8.34 22.19
N SER A 198 -4.48 -9.61 21.72
CA SER A 198 -4.96 -9.99 20.39
C SER A 198 -6.48 -9.85 20.21
N SER A 199 -7.25 -9.66 21.28
CA SER A 199 -8.69 -9.36 21.23
C SER A 199 -9.02 -7.95 21.72
N GLY A 200 -8.00 -7.12 21.98
CA GLY A 200 -8.16 -5.74 22.44
C GLY A 200 -8.67 -4.79 21.36
N ASN A 201 -8.52 -3.48 21.60
CA ASN A 201 -8.79 -2.46 20.58
C ASN A 201 -7.75 -2.53 19.43
N PRO A 202 -7.95 -1.82 18.30
CA PRO A 202 -7.02 -1.86 17.15
C PRO A 202 -5.55 -1.62 17.50
N ILE A 203 -5.25 -0.66 18.38
CA ILE A 203 -3.88 -0.35 18.81
C ILE A 203 -3.29 -1.49 19.63
N GLN A 204 -4.05 -2.06 20.55
CA GLN A 204 -3.63 -3.21 21.33
C GLN A 204 -3.36 -4.43 20.44
N ARG A 205 -4.21 -4.71 19.44
CA ARG A 205 -3.98 -5.83 18.51
C ARG A 205 -2.76 -5.57 17.63
N LEU A 206 -2.61 -4.36 17.09
CA LEU A 206 -1.44 -3.94 16.33
C LEU A 206 -0.15 -4.15 17.12
N VAL A 207 -0.07 -3.58 18.33
CA VAL A 207 1.11 -3.64 19.18
C VAL A 207 1.42 -5.07 19.63
N HIS A 208 0.40 -5.90 19.86
CA HIS A 208 0.58 -7.31 20.18
C HIS A 208 1.35 -8.06 19.08
N TYR A 209 0.98 -7.89 17.81
CA TYR A 209 1.66 -8.57 16.71
C TYR A 209 3.04 -7.98 16.39
N PHE A 210 3.19 -6.66 16.46
CA PHE A 210 4.48 -6.00 16.28
C PHE A 210 5.47 -6.37 17.39
N SER A 211 5.02 -6.48 18.65
CA SER A 211 5.86 -6.89 19.78
C SER A 211 6.39 -8.30 19.60
N LYS A 212 5.53 -9.25 19.19
CA LYS A 212 5.95 -10.62 18.85
C LYS A 212 7.00 -10.66 17.74
N ALA A 213 6.76 -9.90 16.66
CA ALA A 213 7.71 -9.83 15.55
C ALA A 213 9.06 -9.21 15.97
N LEU A 214 9.04 -8.17 16.80
CA LEU A 214 10.25 -7.53 17.27
C LEU A 214 11.05 -8.45 18.22
N ARG A 215 10.38 -9.25 19.06
CA ARG A 215 11.05 -10.29 19.86
C ARG A 215 11.73 -11.33 18.98
N GLU A 216 11.06 -11.83 17.95
CA GLU A 216 11.67 -12.78 17.02
C GLU A 216 12.90 -12.18 16.33
N LYS A 217 12.84 -10.89 15.95
CA LYS A 217 14.01 -10.17 15.42
C LYS A 217 15.18 -10.20 16.42
N VAL A 218 14.91 -9.88 17.69
CA VAL A 218 15.93 -9.92 18.76
C VAL A 218 16.49 -11.32 18.94
N ASP A 219 15.64 -12.35 18.96
CA ASP A 219 16.07 -13.74 19.13
C ASP A 219 16.94 -14.23 17.96
N LYS A 220 16.65 -13.80 16.73
CA LYS A 220 17.49 -14.07 15.55
C LYS A 220 18.83 -13.33 15.63
N GLU A 221 18.82 -12.03 15.96
CA GLU A 221 20.04 -11.21 16.02
C GLU A 221 20.97 -11.61 17.18
N THR A 222 20.41 -12.15 18.27
CA THR A 222 21.19 -12.70 19.40
C THR A 222 21.62 -14.15 19.20
N GLY A 223 21.20 -14.79 18.10
CA GLY A 223 21.48 -16.21 17.80
C GLY A 223 20.76 -17.21 18.72
N ARG A 224 19.76 -16.76 19.49
CA ARG A 224 18.89 -17.64 20.31
C ARG A 224 18.01 -18.53 19.45
N VAL A 225 17.57 -18.00 18.32
CA VAL A 225 16.91 -18.75 17.25
C VAL A 225 17.84 -18.77 16.05
N SER A 226 18.14 -19.96 15.55
CA SER A 226 18.95 -20.12 14.35
C SER A 226 18.15 -19.63 13.13
N SER A 227 18.74 -18.74 12.32
CA SER A 227 18.24 -18.44 10.97
C SER A 227 18.41 -19.64 10.00
N CYS A 228 19.00 -20.74 10.46
CA CYS A 228 19.48 -21.81 9.60
C CYS A 228 18.45 -22.93 9.40
N GLY A 229 18.08 -23.17 8.14
CA GLY A 229 17.85 -24.54 7.63
C GLY A 229 16.51 -24.82 6.94
N SER A 230 15.44 -24.11 7.27
CA SER A 230 14.10 -24.30 6.68
C SER A 230 13.61 -23.12 5.84
N GLY A 231 14.41 -22.06 5.73
CA GLY A 231 14.02 -20.74 5.22
C GLY A 231 13.29 -20.77 3.87
N LYS A 232 13.75 -21.56 2.88
CA LYS A 232 13.03 -21.65 1.59
C LYS A 232 11.65 -22.29 1.71
N LYS A 233 11.52 -23.39 2.46
CA LYS A 233 10.26 -24.10 2.62
C LYS A 233 9.27 -23.30 3.47
N ASP A 234 9.75 -22.63 4.52
CA ASP A 234 8.92 -21.77 5.36
C ASP A 234 8.49 -20.49 4.63
N VAL A 235 9.36 -19.93 3.78
CA VAL A 235 9.05 -18.80 2.89
C VAL A 235 8.06 -19.21 1.81
N GLU A 236 8.26 -20.35 1.14
CA GLU A 236 7.33 -20.88 0.15
C GLU A 236 5.98 -21.22 0.78
N ASP A 237 5.97 -21.79 1.99
CA ASP A 237 4.74 -22.04 2.74
C ASP A 237 4.10 -20.74 3.23
N LEU A 238 4.87 -19.70 3.57
CA LEU A 238 4.34 -18.37 3.90
C LEU A 238 3.69 -17.73 2.69
N VAL A 239 4.39 -17.64 1.56
CA VAL A 239 3.86 -17.12 0.29
C VAL A 239 2.64 -17.94 -0.11
N ARG A 240 2.72 -19.27 -0.04
CA ARG A 240 1.56 -20.14 -0.28
C ARG A 240 0.43 -19.83 0.68
N ARG A 241 0.64 -19.61 1.98
CA ARG A 241 -0.46 -19.29 2.92
C ARG A 241 -1.03 -17.89 2.72
N VAL A 242 -0.22 -16.91 2.32
CA VAL A 242 -0.68 -15.53 2.05
C VAL A 242 -1.41 -15.45 0.72
N VAL A 243 -0.93 -16.15 -0.30
CA VAL A 243 -1.51 -16.20 -1.66
C VAL A 243 -2.67 -17.20 -1.74
N SER A 244 -2.59 -18.31 -1.01
CA SER A 244 -3.69 -19.28 -0.97
C SER A 244 -4.82 -18.72 -0.14
N SER A 245 -5.97 -18.64 -0.79
CA SER A 245 -7.19 -18.26 -0.11
C SER A 245 -7.63 -19.35 0.86
N ASN A 246 -8.06 -18.90 2.04
CA ASN A 246 -8.76 -19.68 3.03
C ASN A 246 -10.27 -19.36 2.97
N ALA A 247 -11.08 -20.10 3.73
CA ALA A 247 -12.53 -19.90 3.76
C ALA A 247 -12.95 -18.50 4.28
N THR A 248 -12.04 -17.72 4.90
CA THR A 248 -12.36 -16.41 5.45
C THR A 248 -12.28 -15.30 4.42
N ALA A 249 -11.46 -15.44 3.37
CA ALA A 249 -11.27 -14.39 2.35
C ALA A 249 -12.57 -13.94 1.64
N PRO A 250 -13.48 -14.83 1.20
CA PRO A 250 -14.77 -14.42 0.63
C PRO A 250 -15.62 -13.60 1.59
N LEU A 251 -15.63 -13.98 2.88
CA LEU A 251 -16.44 -13.33 3.92
C LEU A 251 -15.90 -11.94 4.28
N LEU A 252 -14.57 -11.77 4.25
CA LEU A 252 -13.94 -10.46 4.41
C LEU A 252 -14.23 -9.56 3.22
N TYR A 253 -14.16 -10.11 2.00
CA TYR A 253 -14.52 -9.40 0.79
C TYR A 253 -15.97 -8.92 0.85
N GLU A 254 -16.91 -9.76 1.29
CA GLU A 254 -18.32 -9.39 1.46
C GLU A 254 -18.53 -8.24 2.46
N LYS A 255 -17.75 -8.22 3.54
CA LYS A 255 -17.95 -7.29 4.66
C LYS A 255 -17.10 -6.01 4.60
N SER A 256 -16.12 -5.93 3.69
CA SER A 256 -15.18 -4.80 3.62
C SER A 256 -15.35 -3.98 2.34
N PRO A 257 -15.70 -2.68 2.44
CA PRO A 257 -15.83 -1.81 1.28
C PRO A 257 -14.49 -1.59 0.54
N LEU A 258 -13.35 -1.65 1.26
CA LEU A 258 -12.02 -1.43 0.66
C LEU A 258 -11.72 -2.43 -0.46
N PHE A 259 -11.84 -3.73 -0.15
CA PHE A 259 -11.50 -4.78 -1.11
C PHE A 259 -12.48 -4.84 -2.27
N GLN A 260 -13.76 -4.55 -2.02
CA GLN A 260 -14.75 -4.47 -3.10
C GLN A 260 -14.48 -3.28 -4.00
N ALA A 261 -14.20 -2.10 -3.45
CA ALA A 261 -13.95 -0.91 -4.25
C ALA A 261 -12.74 -1.09 -5.20
N GLY A 262 -11.64 -1.69 -4.73
CA GLY A 262 -10.49 -2.02 -5.58
C GLY A 262 -10.84 -2.99 -6.70
N CYS A 263 -11.50 -4.09 -6.35
CA CYS A 263 -11.94 -5.10 -7.30
C CYS A 263 -12.87 -4.52 -8.39
N PHE A 264 -13.93 -3.81 -8.01
CA PHE A 264 -14.87 -3.23 -8.97
C PHE A 264 -14.21 -2.15 -9.85
N SER A 265 -13.31 -1.35 -9.30
CA SER A 265 -12.55 -0.34 -10.07
C SER A 265 -11.62 -0.98 -11.09
N GLY A 266 -10.89 -2.03 -10.69
CA GLY A 266 -9.98 -2.77 -11.55
C GLY A 266 -10.71 -3.57 -12.63
N VAL A 267 -11.82 -4.22 -12.30
CA VAL A 267 -12.68 -4.88 -13.29
C VAL A 267 -13.22 -3.88 -14.29
N GLN A 268 -13.68 -2.71 -13.86
CA GLN A 268 -14.13 -1.67 -14.77
C GLN A 268 -13.00 -1.21 -15.72
N ALA A 269 -11.77 -1.08 -15.22
CA ALA A 269 -10.61 -0.74 -16.06
C ALA A 269 -10.33 -1.81 -17.13
N LEU A 270 -10.49 -3.08 -16.76
CA LEU A 270 -10.34 -4.20 -17.69
C LEU A 270 -11.44 -4.18 -18.76
N VAL A 271 -12.70 -3.95 -18.35
CA VAL A 271 -13.86 -3.80 -19.23
C VAL A 271 -13.66 -2.65 -20.22
N ASP A 272 -13.15 -1.52 -19.76
CA ASP A 272 -12.86 -0.36 -20.61
C ASP A 272 -11.77 -0.69 -21.65
N GLY A 273 -10.72 -1.40 -21.23
CA GLY A 273 -9.59 -1.77 -22.09
C GLY A 273 -9.89 -2.81 -23.17
N VAL A 274 -10.94 -3.63 -22.98
CA VAL A 274 -11.40 -4.63 -23.98
C VAL A 274 -12.70 -4.19 -24.69
N SER A 275 -13.14 -2.95 -24.45
CA SER A 275 -14.41 -2.44 -24.98
C SER A 275 -14.49 -2.50 -26.51
N GLY A 276 -15.69 -2.77 -27.02
CA GLY A 276 -15.94 -2.90 -28.46
C GLY A 276 -15.58 -4.27 -29.07
N SER A 277 -15.06 -5.19 -28.26
CA SER A 277 -14.69 -6.53 -28.70
C SER A 277 -15.73 -7.56 -28.27
N LYS A 278 -16.01 -8.51 -29.16
CA LYS A 278 -17.00 -9.57 -28.92
C LYS A 278 -16.39 -10.85 -28.34
N ASN A 279 -15.12 -11.12 -28.63
CA ASN A 279 -14.37 -12.22 -28.06
C ASN A 279 -13.29 -11.62 -27.17
N VAL A 280 -13.29 -12.00 -25.89
CA VAL A 280 -12.36 -11.44 -24.91
C VAL A 280 -11.61 -12.60 -24.25
N HIS A 281 -10.29 -12.48 -24.18
CA HIS A 281 -9.43 -13.39 -23.43
C HIS A 281 -8.78 -12.64 -22.28
N VAL A 282 -9.00 -13.09 -21.04
CA VAL A 282 -8.36 -12.53 -19.85
C VAL A 282 -7.34 -13.51 -19.29
N ILE A 283 -6.11 -13.04 -19.14
CA ILE A 283 -5.05 -13.75 -18.43
C ILE A 283 -5.00 -13.24 -17.00
N ASP A 284 -5.25 -14.13 -16.06
CA ASP A 284 -5.26 -13.85 -14.64
C ASP A 284 -4.03 -14.44 -13.95
N LEU A 285 -3.21 -13.57 -13.35
CA LEU A 285 -1.97 -13.97 -12.69
C LEU A 285 -2.16 -14.33 -11.21
N SER A 286 -3.36 -14.14 -10.65
CA SER A 286 -3.68 -14.44 -9.25
C SER A 286 -5.20 -14.65 -9.05
N ILE A 287 -5.75 -15.70 -9.68
CA ILE A 287 -7.21 -15.92 -9.77
C ILE A 287 -7.93 -16.02 -8.42
N LYS A 288 -7.27 -16.53 -7.39
CA LYS A 288 -7.83 -16.75 -6.04
C LYS A 288 -9.18 -17.47 -6.09
N GLN A 289 -10.29 -16.76 -5.90
CA GLN A 289 -11.68 -17.29 -5.88
C GLN A 289 -12.43 -16.98 -7.17
N GLY A 290 -11.85 -16.18 -8.07
CA GLY A 290 -12.53 -15.73 -9.28
C GLY A 290 -13.67 -14.74 -9.02
N THR A 291 -13.78 -14.11 -7.84
CA THR A 291 -14.86 -13.15 -7.55
C THR A 291 -14.84 -11.96 -8.50
N HIS A 292 -13.67 -11.44 -8.86
CA HIS A 292 -13.57 -10.37 -9.85
C HIS A 292 -13.95 -10.86 -11.26
N CYS A 293 -13.76 -12.16 -11.57
CA CYS A 293 -14.20 -12.73 -12.84
C CYS A 293 -15.72 -12.80 -12.97
N THR A 294 -16.46 -13.08 -11.89
CA THR A 294 -17.93 -13.03 -11.96
C THR A 294 -18.46 -11.61 -12.13
N ILE A 295 -17.82 -10.63 -11.47
CA ILE A 295 -18.12 -9.21 -11.67
C ILE A 295 -17.83 -8.81 -13.12
N LEU A 296 -16.70 -9.26 -13.67
CA LEU A 296 -16.34 -9.03 -15.07
C LEU A 296 -17.38 -9.61 -16.03
N MET A 297 -17.79 -10.87 -15.83
CA MET A 297 -18.82 -11.52 -16.65
C MET A 297 -20.13 -10.72 -16.67
N GLN A 298 -20.59 -10.29 -15.48
CA GLN A 298 -21.80 -9.47 -15.36
C GLN A 298 -21.64 -8.11 -16.06
N ALA A 299 -20.49 -7.47 -15.91
CA ALA A 299 -20.20 -6.18 -16.54
C ALA A 299 -20.17 -6.27 -18.08
N LEU A 300 -19.54 -7.33 -18.62
CA LEU A 300 -19.44 -7.56 -20.07
C LEU A 300 -20.80 -7.90 -20.68
N VAL A 301 -21.60 -8.77 -20.04
CA VAL A 301 -22.96 -9.11 -20.50
C VAL A 301 -23.90 -7.90 -20.47
N SER A 302 -23.69 -6.96 -19.56
CA SER A 302 -24.53 -5.77 -19.42
C SER A 302 -24.22 -4.67 -20.46
N GLN A 303 -23.21 -4.83 -21.32
CA GLN A 303 -22.88 -3.83 -22.33
C GLN A 303 -23.93 -3.78 -23.46
N GLN A 304 -24.61 -2.65 -23.59
CA GLN A 304 -25.68 -2.47 -24.59
C GLN A 304 -25.16 -2.34 -26.03
N ASN A 305 -23.97 -1.77 -26.22
CA ASN A 305 -23.46 -1.39 -27.55
C ASN A 305 -22.66 -2.50 -28.23
N CYS A 306 -22.06 -3.42 -27.45
CA CYS A 306 -21.26 -4.52 -27.96
C CYS A 306 -21.39 -5.70 -26.97
N PRO A 307 -22.46 -6.51 -27.08
CA PRO A 307 -22.61 -7.66 -26.22
C PRO A 307 -21.50 -8.67 -26.51
N ILE A 308 -20.91 -9.20 -25.46
CA ILE A 308 -19.88 -10.23 -25.55
C ILE A 308 -20.47 -11.53 -26.16
N GLU A 309 -19.75 -12.12 -27.12
CA GLU A 309 -20.08 -13.41 -27.73
C GLU A 309 -19.33 -14.56 -27.04
N HIS A 310 -18.07 -14.35 -26.65
CA HIS A 310 -17.28 -15.34 -25.92
C HIS A 310 -16.32 -14.69 -24.92
N LEU A 311 -16.24 -15.25 -23.71
CA LEU A 311 -15.22 -14.91 -22.72
C LEU A 311 -14.34 -16.14 -22.46
N LYS A 312 -13.03 -15.97 -22.64
CA LYS A 312 -12.02 -16.94 -22.22
C LYS A 312 -11.25 -16.40 -21.02
N ILE A 313 -11.05 -17.21 -19.99
CA ILE A 313 -10.16 -16.88 -18.87
C ILE A 313 -9.05 -17.93 -18.78
N THR A 314 -7.80 -17.48 -18.85
CA THR A 314 -6.64 -18.30 -18.52
C THR A 314 -6.10 -17.85 -17.17
N SER A 315 -6.12 -18.75 -16.18
CA SER A 315 -5.44 -18.49 -14.92
C SER A 315 -4.03 -19.09 -14.94
N VAL A 316 -3.07 -18.36 -14.36
CA VAL A 316 -1.67 -18.79 -14.26
C VAL A 316 -1.32 -18.94 -12.79
N GLY A 317 -0.68 -20.05 -12.43
CA GLY A 317 -0.22 -20.28 -11.06
C GLY A 317 0.94 -21.26 -10.96
N THR A 318 1.76 -21.09 -9.93
CA THR A 318 2.86 -22.02 -9.60
C THR A 318 2.46 -23.03 -8.52
N THR A 319 1.34 -22.80 -7.85
CA THR A 319 0.88 -23.62 -6.73
C THR A 319 -0.64 -23.75 -6.72
N SER A 320 -1.15 -24.64 -5.87
CA SER A 320 -2.60 -24.75 -5.60
C SER A 320 -3.45 -25.15 -6.83
N LYS A 321 -2.90 -25.98 -7.73
CA LYS A 321 -3.58 -26.50 -8.94
C LYS A 321 -5.05 -26.86 -8.71
N GLN A 322 -5.33 -27.70 -7.71
CA GLN A 322 -6.69 -28.14 -7.40
C GLN A 322 -7.65 -26.97 -7.11
N LYS A 323 -7.21 -25.93 -6.37
CA LYS A 323 -8.03 -24.75 -6.07
C LYS A 323 -8.28 -23.89 -7.31
N ILE A 324 -7.27 -23.78 -8.18
CA ILE A 324 -7.38 -23.05 -9.44
C ILE A 324 -8.38 -23.76 -10.36
N GLU A 325 -8.26 -25.08 -10.53
CA GLU A 325 -9.20 -25.90 -11.31
C GLU A 325 -10.63 -25.81 -10.76
N GLN A 326 -10.80 -25.93 -9.44
CA GLN A 326 -12.10 -25.76 -8.76
C GLN A 326 -12.71 -24.38 -9.00
N THR A 327 -11.88 -23.32 -9.00
CA THR A 327 -12.33 -21.97 -9.33
C THR A 327 -12.80 -21.89 -10.78
N GLY A 328 -12.08 -22.53 -11.70
CA GLY A 328 -12.48 -22.66 -13.11
C GLY A 328 -13.83 -23.34 -13.29
N ASP A 329 -14.06 -24.47 -12.60
CA ASP A 329 -15.34 -25.18 -12.66
C ASP A 329 -16.50 -24.32 -12.12
N TRP A 330 -16.27 -23.62 -11.01
CA TRP A 330 -17.26 -22.67 -10.46
C TRP A 330 -17.56 -21.51 -11.43
N LEU A 331 -16.53 -20.96 -12.09
CA LEU A 331 -16.70 -19.90 -13.09
C LEU A 331 -17.49 -20.38 -14.32
N LYS A 332 -17.26 -21.63 -14.77
CA LYS A 332 -18.07 -22.23 -15.86
C LYS A 332 -19.54 -22.33 -15.46
N SER A 333 -19.83 -22.87 -14.28
CA SER A 333 -21.22 -22.96 -13.79
C SER A 333 -21.88 -21.57 -13.64
N PHE A 334 -21.12 -20.56 -13.21
CA PHE A 334 -21.63 -19.19 -13.13
C PHE A 334 -21.93 -18.61 -14.52
N ALA A 335 -21.02 -18.78 -15.48
CA ALA A 335 -21.21 -18.33 -16.86
C ALA A 335 -22.45 -18.98 -17.52
N GLU A 336 -22.64 -20.28 -17.31
CA GLU A 336 -23.85 -21.00 -17.75
C GLU A 336 -25.13 -20.38 -17.16
N SER A 337 -25.12 -20.02 -15.87
CA SER A 337 -26.28 -19.44 -15.19
C SER A 337 -26.74 -18.08 -15.75
N ILE A 338 -25.83 -17.36 -16.42
CA ILE A 338 -26.10 -16.08 -17.09
C ILE A 338 -26.12 -16.19 -18.62
N ASN A 339 -26.12 -17.43 -19.16
CA ASN A 339 -26.08 -17.72 -20.60
C ASN A 339 -24.91 -17.09 -21.35
N LEU A 340 -23.72 -17.04 -20.73
CA LEU A 340 -22.49 -16.55 -21.35
C LEU A 340 -21.69 -17.72 -21.92
N SER A 341 -21.31 -17.65 -23.20
CA SER A 341 -20.35 -18.58 -23.79
C SER A 341 -18.97 -18.36 -23.14
N PHE A 342 -18.43 -19.40 -22.51
CA PHE A 342 -17.26 -19.26 -21.66
C PHE A 342 -16.29 -20.43 -21.79
N SER A 343 -15.00 -20.10 -21.88
CA SER A 343 -13.89 -21.04 -21.83
C SER A 343 -12.97 -20.74 -20.65
N TYR A 344 -12.41 -21.78 -20.06
CA TYR A 344 -11.44 -21.63 -18.97
C TYR A 344 -10.23 -22.55 -19.18
N ASN A 345 -9.04 -21.98 -19.05
CA ASN A 345 -7.77 -22.69 -19.09
C ASN A 345 -7.00 -22.46 -17.77
N ALA A 346 -6.46 -23.52 -17.19
CA ALA A 346 -5.60 -23.48 -16.00
C ALA A 346 -4.17 -23.80 -16.40
N VAL A 347 -3.30 -22.79 -16.42
CA VAL A 347 -1.87 -22.95 -16.70
C VAL A 347 -1.12 -23.08 -15.37
N ILE A 348 -0.67 -24.29 -15.09
CA ILE A 348 0.13 -24.60 -13.89
C ILE A 348 1.57 -24.89 -14.32
N VAL A 349 2.48 -24.03 -13.89
CA VAL A 349 3.92 -24.18 -14.11
C VAL A 349 4.63 -24.48 -12.79
N GLU A 350 5.78 -25.14 -12.81
CA GLU A 350 6.54 -25.38 -11.57
C GLU A 350 7.20 -24.09 -11.08
N ASP A 351 7.82 -23.35 -12.01
CA ASP A 351 8.38 -22.03 -11.79
C ASP A 351 7.80 -21.02 -12.79
N MET A 352 7.68 -19.74 -12.41
CA MET A 352 7.28 -18.69 -13.35
C MET A 352 8.27 -18.48 -14.50
N LEU A 353 9.51 -18.97 -14.36
CA LEU A 353 10.47 -19.03 -15.47
C LEU A 353 10.01 -19.95 -16.61
N ASP A 354 9.21 -20.98 -16.31
CA ASP A 354 8.72 -21.93 -17.31
C ASP A 354 7.50 -21.38 -18.08
N PHE A 355 6.85 -20.34 -17.54
CA PHE A 355 5.69 -19.72 -18.17
C PHE A 355 6.09 -19.03 -19.49
N ASN A 356 5.39 -19.39 -20.56
CA ASN A 356 5.61 -18.85 -21.89
C ASN A 356 4.28 -18.70 -22.64
N LYS A 357 4.32 -18.04 -23.79
CA LYS A 357 3.12 -17.70 -24.59
C LYS A 357 2.37 -18.93 -25.13
N ASP A 358 3.05 -20.06 -25.34
CA ASP A 358 2.46 -21.23 -25.99
C ASP A 358 1.43 -21.91 -25.07
N HIS A 359 1.49 -21.64 -23.76
CA HIS A 359 0.49 -22.10 -22.79
C HIS A 359 -0.87 -21.40 -22.88
N LEU A 360 -0.95 -20.25 -23.58
CA LEU A 360 -2.11 -19.37 -23.51
C LEU A 360 -3.20 -19.70 -24.55
N GLU A 361 -2.86 -20.49 -25.57
CA GLU A 361 -3.77 -20.84 -26.68
C GLU A 361 -4.41 -19.59 -27.31
N LEU A 362 -3.58 -18.58 -27.65
CA LEU A 362 -4.05 -17.28 -28.11
C LEU A 362 -4.80 -17.38 -29.45
N ASP A 363 -5.90 -16.63 -29.56
CA ASP A 363 -6.63 -16.41 -30.81
C ASP A 363 -6.45 -14.95 -31.27
N PRO A 364 -5.99 -14.69 -32.52
CA PRO A 364 -5.86 -13.33 -33.07
C PRO A 364 -7.17 -12.52 -33.10
N ASP A 365 -8.33 -13.17 -33.07
CA ASP A 365 -9.65 -12.52 -33.10
C ASP A 365 -10.17 -12.15 -31.69
N GLU A 366 -9.43 -12.49 -30.62
CA GLU A 366 -9.75 -12.14 -29.24
C GLU A 366 -9.07 -10.84 -28.79
N ALA A 367 -9.81 -9.98 -28.08
CA ALA A 367 -9.20 -8.89 -27.33
C ALA A 367 -8.60 -9.40 -26.03
N LEU A 368 -7.30 -9.15 -25.84
CA LEU A 368 -6.54 -9.70 -24.74
C LEU A 368 -6.41 -8.70 -23.58
N GLY A 369 -6.79 -9.10 -22.38
CA GLY A 369 -6.58 -8.37 -21.14
C GLY A 369 -5.71 -9.17 -20.15
N VAL A 370 -4.88 -8.49 -19.37
CA VAL A 370 -4.15 -9.10 -18.25
C VAL A 370 -4.67 -8.50 -16.95
N TYR A 371 -4.93 -9.33 -15.95
CA TYR A 371 -5.37 -8.91 -14.63
C TYR A 371 -4.51 -9.52 -13.53
N THR A 372 -4.12 -8.70 -12.56
CA THR A 372 -3.43 -9.18 -11.36
C THR A 372 -3.80 -8.33 -10.15
N SER A 373 -4.12 -9.00 -9.04
CA SER A 373 -4.47 -8.36 -7.77
C SER A 373 -3.68 -8.99 -6.64
N TYR A 374 -2.75 -8.22 -6.07
CA TYR A 374 -1.75 -8.67 -5.10
C TYR A 374 -1.00 -9.92 -5.58
N GLY A 375 -0.65 -9.94 -6.88
CA GLY A 375 -0.01 -11.08 -7.53
C GLY A 375 1.47 -10.88 -7.84
N LEU A 376 1.95 -9.63 -7.91
CA LEU A 376 3.32 -9.32 -8.31
C LEU A 376 4.26 -9.09 -7.13
N TRP A 377 3.74 -8.65 -5.97
CA TRP A 377 4.57 -8.34 -4.79
C TRP A 377 5.51 -9.48 -4.38
N GLY A 378 5.07 -10.73 -4.49
CA GLY A 378 5.88 -11.90 -4.11
C GLY A 378 7.08 -12.14 -5.02
N MET A 379 7.04 -11.63 -6.26
CA MET A 379 8.12 -11.74 -7.24
C MET A 379 9.10 -10.57 -7.20
N ILE A 380 8.88 -9.55 -6.37
CA ILE A 380 9.85 -8.43 -6.22
C ILE A 380 11.21 -8.94 -5.73
N GLY A 381 11.22 -9.96 -4.86
CA GLY A 381 12.45 -10.63 -4.41
C GLY A 381 13.01 -11.64 -5.42
N GLN A 382 12.36 -11.84 -6.56
CA GLN A 382 12.61 -12.87 -7.56
C GLN A 382 12.57 -12.24 -8.96
N GLN A 383 13.47 -11.29 -9.19
CA GLN A 383 13.41 -10.36 -10.31
C GLN A 383 13.51 -11.05 -11.69
N ASP A 384 14.24 -12.17 -11.77
CA ASP A 384 14.33 -13.02 -12.95
C ASP A 384 12.96 -13.57 -13.38
N ARG A 385 12.16 -14.03 -12.42
CA ARG A 385 10.78 -14.50 -12.65
C ARG A 385 9.87 -13.36 -13.10
N LEU A 386 9.97 -12.21 -12.44
CA LEU A 386 9.16 -11.04 -12.79
C LEU A 386 9.52 -10.51 -14.18
N ASP A 387 10.80 -10.44 -14.53
CA ASP A 387 11.27 -10.04 -15.86
C ASP A 387 10.84 -11.06 -16.94
N SER A 388 10.94 -12.37 -16.66
CA SER A 388 10.46 -13.42 -17.56
C SER A 388 8.97 -13.27 -17.85
N LEU A 389 8.15 -13.13 -16.80
CA LEU A 389 6.72 -12.90 -16.91
C LEU A 389 6.41 -11.65 -17.76
N MET A 390 7.10 -10.53 -17.50
CA MET A 390 6.89 -9.31 -18.29
C MET A 390 7.31 -9.44 -19.75
N ASN A 391 8.34 -10.24 -20.06
CA ASN A 391 8.70 -10.56 -21.44
C ASN A 391 7.60 -11.35 -22.15
N VAL A 392 6.94 -12.29 -21.46
CA VAL A 392 5.77 -13.01 -22.01
C VAL A 392 4.62 -12.03 -22.24
N ILE A 393 4.28 -11.20 -21.25
CA ILE A 393 3.20 -10.19 -21.37
C ILE A 393 3.48 -9.21 -22.52
N LYS A 394 4.74 -8.83 -22.73
CA LYS A 394 5.15 -8.02 -23.87
C LYS A 394 4.98 -8.74 -25.20
N SER A 395 5.29 -10.03 -25.26
CA SER A 395 5.18 -10.83 -26.49
C SER A 395 3.75 -11.03 -26.97
N ILE A 396 2.78 -11.00 -26.05
CA ILE A 396 1.35 -11.17 -26.35
C ILE A 396 0.62 -9.83 -26.54
N ASN A 397 1.28 -8.70 -26.21
CA ASN A 397 0.80 -7.33 -26.45
C ASN A 397 -0.69 -7.11 -26.13
N PRO A 398 -1.12 -7.28 -24.86
CA PRO A 398 -2.51 -7.15 -24.46
C PRO A 398 -3.03 -5.72 -24.68
N CYS A 399 -4.33 -5.58 -24.89
CA CYS A 399 -5.04 -4.30 -24.97
C CYS A 399 -4.88 -3.49 -23.67
N VAL A 400 -4.91 -4.19 -22.52
CA VAL A 400 -4.73 -3.60 -21.20
C VAL A 400 -4.13 -4.62 -20.22
N MET A 401 -3.29 -4.15 -19.31
CA MET A 401 -2.90 -4.86 -18.11
C MET A 401 -3.34 -4.06 -16.88
N VAL A 402 -4.22 -4.64 -16.06
CA VAL A 402 -4.69 -4.06 -14.81
C VAL A 402 -3.92 -4.66 -13.64
N VAL A 403 -3.39 -3.80 -12.78
CA VAL A 403 -2.57 -4.17 -11.63
C VAL A 403 -3.13 -3.52 -10.37
N SER A 404 -3.53 -4.35 -9.42
CA SER A 404 -3.88 -3.98 -8.04
C SER A 404 -2.78 -4.42 -7.08
N GLU A 405 -2.18 -3.50 -6.31
CA GLU A 405 -1.12 -3.81 -5.35
C GLU A 405 -1.22 -2.94 -4.09
N ALA A 406 -0.63 -3.39 -2.98
CA ALA A 406 -0.66 -2.65 -1.71
C ALA A 406 0.01 -1.26 -1.82
N ALA A 407 -0.64 -0.25 -1.26
CA ALA A 407 -0.15 1.13 -1.24
C ALA A 407 0.72 1.45 -0.01
N ALA A 408 1.82 0.70 0.15
CA ALA A 408 2.78 0.90 1.24
C ALA A 408 4.22 0.59 0.80
N ASN A 409 5.19 1.34 1.32
CA ASN A 409 6.61 1.08 1.06
C ASN A 409 7.27 0.21 2.15
N LEU A 410 6.93 -1.09 2.16
CA LEU A 410 7.49 -2.07 3.10
C LEU A 410 8.81 -2.71 2.61
N ASN A 411 9.42 -2.18 1.55
CA ASN A 411 10.68 -2.71 1.00
C ASN A 411 11.91 -1.82 1.22
N SER A 412 11.80 -0.72 1.96
CA SER A 412 12.94 0.13 2.32
C SER A 412 14.12 -0.70 2.88
N PRO A 413 15.38 -0.44 2.51
CA PRO A 413 16.53 -1.11 3.11
C PRO A 413 16.70 -0.78 4.60
N ASN A 414 16.24 0.42 5.02
CA ASN A 414 16.28 0.84 6.41
C ASN A 414 15.13 0.20 7.20
N PHE A 415 15.46 -0.53 8.26
CA PHE A 415 14.51 -1.22 9.16
C PHE A 415 13.50 -0.26 9.79
N VAL A 416 13.95 0.88 10.32
CA VAL A 416 13.09 1.87 10.98
C VAL A 416 12.03 2.40 10.02
N ASN A 417 12.40 2.72 8.79
CA ASN A 417 11.44 3.17 7.78
C ASN A 417 10.37 2.10 7.52
N ARG A 418 10.78 0.83 7.34
CA ARG A 418 9.82 -0.27 7.16
C ARG A 418 8.92 -0.47 8.37
N PHE A 419 9.48 -0.33 9.57
CA PHE A 419 8.75 -0.48 10.83
C PHE A 419 7.67 0.58 10.98
N ILE A 420 8.01 1.85 10.74
CA ILE A 420 7.07 2.99 10.83
C ILE A 420 6.01 2.88 9.74
N GLU A 421 6.41 2.62 8.49
CA GLU A 421 5.47 2.43 7.38
C GLU A 421 4.49 1.28 7.67
N GLY A 422 5.02 0.17 8.20
CA GLY A 422 4.22 -0.98 8.62
C GLY A 422 3.20 -0.62 9.71
N LEU A 423 3.58 0.20 10.70
CA LEU A 423 2.65 0.63 11.76
C LEU A 423 1.45 1.38 11.20
N PHE A 424 1.67 2.31 10.27
CA PHE A 424 0.58 3.06 9.64
C PHE A 424 -0.28 2.15 8.75
N TYR A 425 0.35 1.38 7.87
CA TYR A 425 -0.37 0.49 6.94
C TYR A 425 -1.21 -0.55 7.68
N TYR A 426 -0.60 -1.32 8.59
CA TYR A 426 -1.35 -2.30 9.37
C TYR A 426 -2.29 -1.63 10.37
N GLY A 427 -1.95 -0.48 10.94
CA GLY A 427 -2.84 0.28 11.82
C GLY A 427 -4.17 0.61 11.13
N ALA A 428 -4.12 1.11 9.89
CA ALA A 428 -5.31 1.37 9.10
C ALA A 428 -6.08 0.08 8.74
N MET A 429 -5.39 -1.04 8.52
CA MET A 429 -6.03 -2.35 8.29
C MET A 429 -6.74 -2.89 9.55
N PHE A 430 -6.12 -2.79 10.73
CA PHE A 430 -6.76 -3.15 12.00
C PHE A 430 -7.95 -2.25 12.34
N ASP A 431 -7.85 -0.95 12.04
CA ASP A 431 -8.94 0.01 12.21
C ASP A 431 -10.12 -0.30 11.27
N SER A 432 -9.84 -0.60 9.99
CA SER A 432 -10.89 -0.99 9.05
C SER A 432 -11.58 -2.28 9.46
N PHE A 433 -10.83 -3.25 9.98
CA PHE A 433 -11.41 -4.50 10.45
C PHE A 433 -12.24 -4.33 11.74
N GLU A 434 -11.89 -3.37 12.60
CA GLU A 434 -12.71 -3.03 13.77
C GLU A 434 -14.04 -2.38 13.38
N GLU A 435 -14.06 -1.58 12.31
CA GLU A 435 -15.26 -0.87 11.84
C GLU A 435 -16.13 -1.74 10.92
N CYS A 436 -15.51 -2.63 10.12
CA CYS A 436 -16.19 -3.46 9.13
C CYS A 436 -16.60 -4.84 9.65
N LEU A 437 -15.89 -5.37 10.64
CA LEU A 437 -16.12 -6.72 11.17
C LEU A 437 -16.49 -6.61 12.64
N GLY A 438 -17.48 -7.40 13.06
CA GLY A 438 -17.84 -7.47 14.47
C GLY A 438 -16.65 -7.93 15.34
N ARG A 439 -16.60 -7.48 16.60
CA ARG A 439 -15.49 -7.85 17.51
C ARG A 439 -15.35 -9.36 17.71
N GLU A 440 -16.46 -10.06 17.76
CA GLU A 440 -16.52 -11.51 17.92
C GLU A 440 -16.47 -12.27 16.58
N ASP A 441 -16.20 -11.59 15.46
CA ASP A 441 -16.11 -12.23 14.16
C ASP A 441 -14.85 -13.11 14.09
N GLU A 442 -15.04 -14.43 14.07
CA GLU A 442 -13.95 -15.40 13.98
C GLU A 442 -13.10 -15.19 12.71
N ASN A 443 -13.70 -14.73 11.61
CA ASN A 443 -12.97 -14.46 10.37
C ASN A 443 -12.00 -13.29 10.54
N ARG A 444 -12.38 -12.27 11.31
CA ARG A 444 -11.47 -11.18 11.68
C ARG A 444 -10.27 -11.73 12.44
N THR A 445 -10.53 -12.48 13.52
CA THR A 445 -9.47 -13.04 14.37
C THR A 445 -8.54 -13.97 13.60
N ILE A 446 -9.09 -14.86 12.76
CA ILE A 446 -8.30 -15.72 11.88
C ILE A 446 -7.45 -14.87 10.93
N THR A 447 -8.01 -13.81 10.38
CA THR A 447 -7.30 -13.01 9.39
C THR A 447 -6.16 -12.20 9.99
N GLU A 448 -6.43 -11.51 11.09
CA GLU A 448 -5.44 -10.75 11.84
C GLU A 448 -4.31 -11.68 12.34
N SER A 449 -4.65 -12.85 12.89
CA SER A 449 -3.67 -13.80 13.42
C SER A 449 -2.90 -14.61 12.37
N MET A 450 -3.46 -14.84 11.18
CA MET A 450 -2.82 -15.67 10.15
C MET A 450 -2.18 -14.87 9.02
N TYR A 451 -2.72 -13.71 8.65
CA TYR A 451 -2.24 -12.89 7.53
C TYR A 451 -1.52 -11.64 8.03
N PHE A 452 -2.16 -10.81 8.86
CA PHE A 452 -1.50 -9.58 9.34
C PHE A 452 -0.31 -9.92 10.22
N ALA A 453 -0.46 -10.87 11.16
CA ALA A 453 0.64 -11.32 12.01
C ALA A 453 1.85 -11.79 11.20
N LYS A 454 1.64 -12.58 10.14
CA LYS A 454 2.74 -13.07 9.28
C LYS A 454 3.32 -11.97 8.40
N GLY A 455 2.48 -11.06 7.91
CA GLY A 455 2.90 -9.87 7.19
C GLY A 455 3.83 -9.00 8.01
N ILE A 456 3.37 -8.62 9.19
CA ILE A 456 4.14 -7.87 10.19
C ILE A 456 5.43 -8.61 10.54
N ASN A 457 5.34 -9.91 10.85
CA ASN A 457 6.50 -10.72 11.18
C ASN A 457 7.54 -10.73 10.07
N ASN A 458 7.15 -10.94 8.81
CA ASN A 458 8.11 -10.97 7.71
C ASN A 458 8.74 -9.59 7.43
N VAL A 459 7.98 -8.51 7.58
CA VAL A 459 8.49 -7.13 7.39
C VAL A 459 9.47 -6.73 8.50
N VAL A 460 9.19 -7.16 9.73
CA VAL A 460 9.95 -6.76 10.93
C VAL A 460 11.10 -7.72 11.23
N ALA A 461 10.85 -9.03 11.27
CA ALA A 461 11.77 -10.04 11.79
C ALA A 461 12.61 -10.77 10.73
N SER A 462 12.30 -10.61 9.44
CA SER A 462 13.06 -11.23 8.35
C SER A 462 13.93 -10.20 7.62
N GLU A 463 15.09 -10.64 7.12
CA GLU A 463 15.97 -9.87 6.27
C GLU A 463 16.44 -10.71 5.07
N GLY A 464 17.13 -10.08 4.12
CA GLY A 464 17.69 -10.79 2.96
C GLY A 464 16.63 -11.62 2.21
N THR A 465 16.97 -12.85 1.83
CA THR A 465 16.08 -13.75 1.09
C THR A 465 14.89 -14.27 1.90
N GLU A 466 14.93 -14.18 3.23
CA GLU A 466 13.81 -14.59 4.09
C GLU A 466 12.68 -13.56 4.07
N ARG A 467 13.00 -12.28 3.79
CA ARG A 467 11.99 -11.23 3.64
C ARG A 467 11.38 -11.28 2.24
N VAL A 468 10.13 -11.69 2.16
CA VAL A 468 9.41 -11.91 0.89
C VAL A 468 8.22 -10.99 0.67
N ILE A 469 7.64 -10.45 1.74
CA ILE A 469 6.62 -9.41 1.67
C ILE A 469 7.34 -8.08 1.47
N ARG A 470 7.24 -7.56 0.25
CA ARG A 470 8.03 -6.43 -0.24
C ARG A 470 7.16 -5.41 -0.97
N HIS A 471 6.11 -4.91 -0.33
CA HIS A 471 5.31 -3.84 -0.93
C HIS A 471 6.19 -2.61 -1.23
N VAL A 472 5.95 -1.98 -2.38
CA VAL A 472 6.71 -0.84 -2.88
C VAL A 472 5.76 0.27 -3.27
N HIS A 473 6.26 1.51 -3.24
CA HIS A 473 5.52 2.67 -3.72
C HIS A 473 5.21 2.54 -5.23
N ILE A 474 4.09 3.14 -5.69
CA ILE A 474 3.66 3.09 -7.10
C ILE A 474 4.73 3.56 -8.09
N ASN A 475 5.59 4.51 -7.69
CA ASN A 475 6.68 5.00 -8.52
C ASN A 475 7.73 3.92 -8.86
N VAL A 476 7.88 2.89 -8.02
CA VAL A 476 8.73 1.74 -8.32
C VAL A 476 8.08 0.90 -9.43
N TRP A 477 6.78 0.62 -9.31
CA TRP A 477 6.01 -0.07 -10.35
C TRP A 477 6.02 0.68 -11.68
N ARG A 478 5.82 2.01 -11.66
CA ARG A 478 5.92 2.89 -12.84
C ARG A 478 7.25 2.73 -13.57
N LYS A 479 8.37 2.86 -12.84
CA LYS A 479 9.70 2.71 -13.44
C LYS A 479 9.92 1.28 -13.94
N PHE A 480 9.43 0.28 -13.22
CA PHE A 480 9.53 -1.12 -13.61
C PHE A 480 8.81 -1.38 -14.94
N PHE A 481 7.52 -1.05 -15.05
CA PHE A 481 6.74 -1.27 -16.26
C PHE A 481 7.24 -0.42 -17.44
N ALA A 482 7.70 0.81 -17.19
CA ALA A 482 8.29 1.66 -18.23
C ALA A 482 9.51 1.02 -18.92
N ARG A 483 10.32 0.21 -18.20
CA ARG A 483 11.47 -0.51 -18.79
C ARG A 483 11.05 -1.52 -19.86
N PHE A 484 9.82 -2.03 -19.79
CA PHE A 484 9.27 -2.94 -20.80
C PHE A 484 8.60 -2.20 -21.96
N GLY A 485 8.55 -0.86 -21.93
CA GLY A 485 7.87 -0.03 -22.91
C GLY A 485 6.37 0.09 -22.64
N MET A 486 5.96 -0.03 -21.38
CA MET A 486 4.56 0.20 -20.99
C MET A 486 4.37 1.64 -20.51
N LYS A 487 3.16 2.16 -20.73
CA LYS A 487 2.70 3.43 -20.19
C LYS A 487 1.45 3.18 -19.34
N GLU A 488 1.40 3.89 -18.22
CA GLU A 488 0.20 3.96 -17.40
C GLU A 488 -0.90 4.66 -18.20
N ILE A 489 -2.15 4.19 -18.08
CA ILE A 489 -3.31 4.80 -18.70
C ILE A 489 -4.29 5.26 -17.63
N GLU A 490 -4.92 6.40 -17.89
CA GLU A 490 -5.92 6.98 -16.98
C GLU A 490 -7.05 5.98 -16.74
N LEU A 491 -7.30 5.65 -15.47
CA LEU A 491 -8.54 4.94 -15.12
C LEU A 491 -9.75 5.82 -15.41
N SER A 492 -10.79 5.26 -16.01
CA SER A 492 -11.98 6.03 -16.38
C SER A 492 -12.73 6.57 -15.16
N MET A 493 -13.58 7.58 -15.38
CA MET A 493 -14.52 8.04 -14.35
C MET A 493 -15.50 6.92 -13.94
N SER A 494 -15.74 5.94 -14.81
CA SER A 494 -16.54 4.75 -14.48
C SER A 494 -15.85 3.91 -13.41
N SER A 495 -14.53 3.72 -13.46
CA SER A 495 -13.80 2.99 -12.40
C SER A 495 -13.96 3.68 -11.05
N LEU A 496 -13.78 5.00 -10.99
CA LEU A 496 -14.00 5.77 -9.76
C LEU A 496 -15.47 5.72 -9.31
N TYR A 497 -16.42 5.79 -10.24
CA TYR A 497 -17.84 5.67 -9.94
C TYR A 497 -18.19 4.31 -9.32
N GLN A 498 -17.64 3.21 -9.84
CA GLN A 498 -17.84 1.88 -9.27
C GLN A 498 -17.29 1.79 -7.84
N ALA A 499 -16.11 2.36 -7.57
CA ALA A 499 -15.53 2.45 -6.23
C ALA A 499 -16.50 3.13 -5.23
N ASN A 500 -16.99 4.30 -5.61
CA ASN A 500 -17.91 5.11 -4.79
C ASN A 500 -19.26 4.41 -4.60
N LEU A 501 -19.81 3.81 -5.65
CA LEU A 501 -21.09 3.09 -5.59
C LEU A 501 -21.02 1.91 -4.63
N VAL A 502 -19.92 1.15 -4.66
CA VAL A 502 -19.68 0.03 -3.76
C VAL A 502 -19.54 0.52 -2.33
N ALA A 503 -18.69 1.52 -2.07
CA ALA A 503 -18.53 2.07 -0.73
C ALA A 503 -19.85 2.60 -0.17
N GLY A 504 -20.67 3.26 -0.99
CA GLY A 504 -21.99 3.77 -0.59
C GLY A 504 -22.99 2.71 -0.13
N LYS A 505 -22.74 1.40 -0.38
CA LYS A 505 -23.57 0.30 0.13
C LYS A 505 -23.27 -0.05 1.60
N PHE A 506 -22.17 0.44 2.14
CA PHE A 506 -21.73 0.14 3.51
C PHE A 506 -21.92 1.35 4.42
N SER A 507 -22.36 1.12 5.65
CA SER A 507 -22.51 2.18 6.66
C SER A 507 -21.18 2.87 7.00
N ASN A 508 -20.07 2.12 6.91
CA ASN A 508 -18.70 2.59 7.10
C ASN A 508 -18.01 2.98 5.78
N GLY A 509 -18.74 3.01 4.66
CA GLY A 509 -18.17 3.36 3.35
C GLY A 509 -17.61 4.78 3.28
N SER A 510 -18.08 5.69 4.12
CA SER A 510 -17.54 7.05 4.26
C SER A 510 -16.11 7.09 4.83
N CYS A 511 -15.64 5.99 5.42
CA CYS A 511 -14.25 5.84 5.84
C CYS A 511 -13.33 5.50 4.67
N CYS A 512 -13.85 5.04 3.52
CA CYS A 512 -13.06 4.84 2.32
C CYS A 512 -12.74 6.19 1.66
N THR A 513 -11.50 6.30 1.17
CA THR A 513 -11.01 7.47 0.41
C THR A 513 -10.56 7.01 -0.97
N PHE A 514 -10.83 7.82 -1.98
CA PHE A 514 -10.59 7.49 -3.39
C PHE A 514 -9.87 8.66 -4.05
N ASP A 515 -8.53 8.62 -4.01
CA ASP A 515 -7.68 9.69 -4.51
C ASP A 515 -7.03 9.31 -5.84
N ARG A 516 -6.61 10.31 -6.61
CA ARG A 516 -5.76 10.10 -7.78
C ARG A 516 -4.30 10.33 -7.41
N ASP A 517 -3.42 9.47 -7.92
CA ASP A 517 -1.98 9.71 -7.99
C ASP A 517 -1.57 9.45 -9.44
N GLY A 518 -1.31 10.51 -10.21
CA GLY A 518 -1.17 10.40 -11.66
C GLY A 518 -2.40 9.76 -12.30
N GLU A 519 -2.17 8.72 -13.10
CA GLU A 519 -3.23 8.00 -13.83
C GLU A 519 -3.92 6.91 -12.98
N SER A 520 -3.39 6.64 -11.79
CA SER A 520 -3.86 5.59 -10.87
C SER A 520 -4.98 6.04 -9.94
N LEU A 521 -5.70 5.06 -9.41
CA LEU A 521 -6.61 5.22 -8.28
C LEU A 521 -5.92 4.70 -7.00
N VAL A 522 -5.88 5.55 -5.98
CA VAL A 522 -5.43 5.21 -4.64
C VAL A 522 -6.65 5.03 -3.75
N ILE A 523 -6.83 3.83 -3.23
CA ILE A 523 -7.89 3.50 -2.30
C ILE A 523 -7.31 3.50 -0.90
N GLY A 524 -7.88 4.32 -0.02
CA GLY A 524 -7.42 4.47 1.35
C GLY A 524 -8.52 4.29 2.40
N TRP A 525 -8.10 4.14 3.65
CA TRP A 525 -8.96 4.08 4.82
C TRP A 525 -8.67 5.25 5.75
N LYS A 526 -9.67 6.10 5.99
CA LYS A 526 -9.57 7.34 6.78
C LYS A 526 -8.37 8.21 6.37
N GLY A 527 -8.06 8.24 5.07
CA GLY A 527 -6.95 8.99 4.49
C GLY A 527 -5.62 8.21 4.37
N THR A 528 -5.46 7.07 5.05
CA THR A 528 -4.28 6.21 4.89
C THR A 528 -4.39 5.35 3.62
N PRO A 529 -3.47 5.44 2.65
CA PRO A 529 -3.48 4.59 1.45
C PRO A 529 -3.36 3.09 1.78
N ILE A 530 -4.17 2.27 1.12
CA ILE A 530 -4.20 0.81 1.29
C ILE A 530 -3.89 0.08 -0.01
N GLU A 531 -4.46 0.51 -1.13
CA GLU A 531 -4.34 -0.16 -2.43
C GLU A 531 -4.17 0.84 -3.57
N TYR A 532 -3.29 0.50 -4.51
CA TYR A 532 -3.23 1.12 -5.83
C TYR A 532 -3.97 0.26 -6.83
N VAL A 533 -4.83 0.87 -7.63
CA VAL A 533 -5.38 0.27 -8.86
C VAL A 533 -4.79 1.05 -10.04
N THR A 534 -4.14 0.33 -10.95
CA THR A 534 -3.46 0.91 -12.12
C THR A 534 -3.79 0.14 -13.38
N ALA A 535 -3.76 0.80 -14.52
CA ALA A 535 -3.90 0.17 -15.82
C ALA A 535 -2.74 0.58 -16.74
N TRP A 536 -2.32 -0.34 -17.61
CA TRP A 536 -1.12 -0.20 -18.43
C TRP A 536 -1.36 -0.71 -19.84
N LYS A 537 -0.67 -0.10 -20.82
CA LYS A 537 -0.59 -0.59 -22.20
C LYS A 537 0.83 -0.50 -22.73
N PHE A 538 1.17 -1.33 -23.71
CA PHE A 538 2.42 -1.17 -24.45
C PHE A 538 2.33 0.06 -25.38
N SER A 539 3.41 0.82 -25.45
CA SER A 539 3.52 2.02 -26.29
C SER A 539 4.10 1.77 -27.66
#